data_AF-A0A1Q6TUJ0-F1
#
_entry.id   AF-A0A1Q6TUJ0-F1
#
_cell.length_a   1.000
_cell.length_b   1.000
_cell.length_c   1.000
_cell.angle_alpha   90.00
_cell.angle_beta   90.00
_cell.angle_gamma   90.00
#
_symmetry.space_group_name_H-M   'P 1'
#
loop_
_entity.id
_entity.type
_entity.pdbx_description
1 polymer ?
#
loop_
_entity_poly.entity_id
_entity_poly.type
_entity_poly.pdbx_seq_one_letter_code
_entity_poly.pdbx_strand_id
1 'polypeptide(L)'
;MQINHTCTAREMSIIRKYITGLSYKLKMTQDELDSFHKIRTRKQLEKKSYEYIAKKLDIPSEILPPLVQVEADEHADYSYAFLDNVIQAGIKLRTPKTEILSAIRHEFQHFLQICNMLRTEGLGSEAQKYLTQESIEDRKDFITMLIKKSNFKIFDPKECPDAKFLNGLRDALHFNDINLFNERFKPAAEGIKNMWQQIRTVAISHWGAIKQGTYEAKTNKELFEDLKKHKPDEDIFDWAISKLEKDAMLAEDVAYREYNKIAPGCYIKKEKQIYAALEKDELYQELQKIALDRQKKKEL
;
A
#
# COMPACT_ATOMS: atom_id res chain seq x y z
N MET A 1 5.39 -41.64 -29.39
CA MET A 1 6.08 -40.35 -29.14
C MET A 1 5.53 -39.79 -27.83
N GLN A 2 6.15 -40.16 -26.70
CA GLN A 2 5.80 -39.57 -25.40
C GLN A 2 6.46 -38.20 -25.31
N ILE A 3 5.67 -37.13 -25.40
CA ILE A 3 6.14 -35.78 -25.13
C ILE A 3 6.17 -35.62 -23.61
N ASN A 4 7.29 -36.00 -22.98
CA ASN A 4 7.60 -35.59 -21.62
C ASN A 4 8.03 -34.12 -21.67
N HIS A 5 7.08 -33.19 -21.77
CA HIS A 5 7.39 -31.80 -21.48
C HIS A 5 7.54 -31.64 -19.97
N THR A 6 8.77 -31.83 -19.48
CA THR A 6 9.14 -31.40 -18.13
C THR A 6 9.10 -29.88 -18.08
N CYS A 7 8.22 -29.35 -17.24
CA CYS A 7 8.09 -27.92 -16.99
C CYS A 7 9.36 -27.40 -16.29
N THR A 8 10.00 -26.38 -16.83
CA THR A 8 11.19 -25.76 -16.22
C THR A 8 10.83 -25.10 -14.89
N ALA A 9 11.82 -24.92 -13.99
CA ALA A 9 11.62 -24.22 -12.72
C ALA A 9 11.03 -22.81 -12.90
N ARG A 10 11.41 -22.13 -14.00
CA ARG A 10 10.90 -20.81 -14.37
C ARG A 10 9.43 -20.85 -14.81
N GLU A 11 9.07 -21.82 -15.65
CA GLU A 11 7.67 -22.01 -16.03
C GLU A 11 6.79 -22.36 -14.82
N MET A 12 7.31 -23.21 -13.92
CA MET A 12 6.65 -23.50 -12.66
C MET A 12 6.47 -22.25 -11.79
N SER A 13 7.46 -21.35 -11.75
CA SER A 13 7.36 -20.06 -11.06
C SER A 13 6.27 -19.16 -11.66
N ILE A 14 6.22 -19.03 -12.99
CA ILE A 14 5.18 -18.26 -13.71
C ILE A 14 3.78 -18.84 -13.43
N ILE A 15 3.65 -20.16 -13.46
CA ILE A 15 2.40 -20.86 -13.17
C ILE A 15 1.98 -20.64 -11.71
N ARG A 16 2.91 -20.74 -10.76
CA ARG A 16 2.63 -20.45 -9.35
C ARG A 16 2.18 -19.00 -9.15
N LYS A 17 2.88 -18.03 -9.74
CA LYS A 17 2.48 -16.61 -9.72
C LYS A 17 1.07 -16.43 -10.29
N TYR A 18 0.75 -17.10 -11.40
CA TYR A 18 -0.58 -17.07 -11.99
C TYR A 18 -1.65 -17.61 -11.03
N ILE A 19 -1.42 -18.80 -10.46
CA ILE A 19 -2.36 -19.48 -9.56
C ILE A 19 -2.56 -18.67 -8.27
N THR A 20 -1.47 -18.20 -7.64
CA THR A 20 -1.54 -17.33 -6.47
C THR A 20 -2.31 -16.06 -6.78
N GLY A 21 -2.09 -15.44 -7.94
CA GLY A 21 -2.79 -14.24 -8.35
C GLY A 21 -4.30 -14.42 -8.55
N LEU A 22 -4.80 -15.65 -8.72
CA LEU A 22 -6.24 -15.89 -8.86
C LEU A 22 -7.04 -15.46 -7.62
N SER A 23 -6.43 -15.42 -6.43
CA SER A 23 -7.08 -14.94 -5.21
C SER A 23 -7.36 -13.43 -5.22
N TYR A 24 -6.62 -12.65 -6.02
CA TYR A 24 -6.74 -11.19 -6.09
C TYR A 24 -7.73 -10.69 -7.15
N LYS A 25 -8.39 -11.60 -7.88
CA LYS A 25 -9.34 -11.24 -8.93
C LYS A 25 -10.49 -10.39 -8.42
N LEU A 26 -10.77 -9.31 -9.15
CA LEU A 26 -11.97 -8.48 -8.97
C LEU A 26 -13.20 -9.11 -9.64
N LYS A 27 -12.99 -10.12 -10.50
CA LYS A 27 -14.05 -10.82 -11.24
C LYS A 27 -14.90 -9.83 -12.04
N MET A 28 -14.23 -9.00 -12.83
CA MET A 28 -14.89 -7.99 -13.66
C MET A 28 -15.79 -8.65 -14.70
N THR A 29 -17.06 -8.27 -14.73
CA THR A 29 -18.01 -8.68 -15.78
C THR A 29 -17.82 -7.88 -17.06
N GLN A 30 -18.40 -8.36 -18.15
CA GLN A 30 -18.34 -7.67 -19.44
C GLN A 30 -19.00 -6.27 -19.37
N ASP A 31 -20.17 -6.17 -18.74
CA ASP A 31 -20.90 -4.92 -18.59
C ASP A 31 -20.11 -3.91 -17.75
N GLU A 32 -19.43 -4.38 -16.70
CA GLU A 32 -18.54 -3.54 -15.90
C GLU A 32 -17.40 -2.99 -16.74
N LEU A 33 -16.69 -3.84 -17.50
CA LEU A 33 -15.62 -3.41 -18.42
C LEU A 33 -16.11 -2.40 -19.46
N ASP A 34 -17.26 -2.64 -20.08
CA ASP A 34 -17.83 -1.73 -21.08
C ASP A 34 -18.20 -0.38 -20.46
N SER A 35 -18.63 -0.39 -19.20
CA SER A 35 -18.88 0.83 -18.44
C SER A 35 -17.58 1.61 -18.14
N PHE A 36 -16.44 0.95 -18.03
CA PHE A 36 -15.13 1.59 -17.87
C PHE A 36 -14.64 2.20 -19.19
N HIS A 37 -14.77 1.48 -20.30
CA HIS A 37 -14.36 1.95 -21.62
C HIS A 37 -15.12 3.19 -22.12
N LYS A 38 -16.34 3.42 -21.61
CA LYS A 38 -17.13 4.62 -21.90
C LYS A 38 -16.60 5.90 -21.23
N ILE A 39 -15.73 5.78 -20.23
CA ILE A 39 -15.22 6.94 -19.49
C ILE A 39 -14.24 7.72 -20.36
N ARG A 40 -14.41 9.04 -20.45
CA ARG A 40 -13.56 9.90 -21.28
C ARG A 40 -12.39 10.48 -20.51
N THR A 41 -12.61 10.99 -19.30
CA THR A 41 -11.58 11.71 -18.54
C THR A 41 -10.86 10.82 -17.53
N ARG A 42 -9.60 11.16 -17.20
CA ARG A 42 -8.82 10.45 -16.15
C ARG A 42 -9.48 10.57 -14.78
N LYS A 43 -9.93 11.76 -14.40
CA LYS A 43 -10.61 12.01 -13.11
C LYS A 43 -11.87 11.15 -12.91
N GLN A 44 -12.68 10.99 -13.96
CA GLN A 44 -13.84 10.09 -13.90
C GLN A 44 -13.42 8.62 -13.76
N LEU A 45 -12.32 8.24 -14.41
CA LEU A 45 -11.80 6.87 -14.36
C LEU A 45 -11.23 6.56 -12.98
N GLU A 46 -10.43 7.45 -12.42
CA GLU A 46 -9.87 7.34 -11.07
C GLU A 46 -10.99 7.16 -10.03
N LYS A 47 -11.97 8.07 -10.01
CA LYS A 47 -13.11 7.98 -9.10
C LYS A 47 -13.85 6.65 -9.25
N LYS A 48 -14.17 6.26 -10.49
CA LYS A 48 -14.90 5.01 -10.73
C LYS A 48 -14.08 3.78 -10.34
N SER A 49 -12.78 3.76 -10.65
CA SER A 49 -11.87 2.68 -10.28
C SER A 49 -11.83 2.50 -8.76
N TYR A 50 -11.67 3.60 -8.01
CA TYR A 50 -11.66 3.60 -6.56
C TYR A 50 -12.97 3.05 -5.98
N GLU A 51 -14.13 3.60 -6.39
CA GLU A 51 -15.45 3.16 -5.92
C GLU A 51 -15.73 1.70 -6.29
N TYR A 52 -15.32 1.29 -7.49
CA TYR A 52 -15.49 -0.06 -7.99
C TYR A 52 -14.67 -1.08 -7.20
N ILE A 53 -13.38 -0.79 -6.97
CA ILE A 53 -12.48 -1.67 -6.23
C ILE A 53 -12.96 -1.81 -4.78
N ALA A 54 -13.29 -0.69 -4.13
CA ALA A 54 -13.86 -0.68 -2.78
C ALA A 54 -15.08 -1.61 -2.68
N LYS A 55 -15.99 -1.52 -3.65
CA LYS A 55 -17.18 -2.38 -3.72
C LYS A 55 -16.83 -3.85 -3.98
N LYS A 56 -15.93 -4.14 -4.92
CA LYS A 56 -15.55 -5.54 -5.27
C LYS A 56 -14.79 -6.25 -4.16
N LEU A 57 -14.00 -5.50 -3.39
CA LEU A 57 -13.30 -6.00 -2.21
C LEU A 57 -14.17 -5.97 -0.94
N ASP A 58 -15.42 -5.51 -1.05
CA ASP A 58 -16.38 -5.41 0.04
C ASP A 58 -15.80 -4.67 1.25
N ILE A 59 -15.22 -3.48 1.00
CA ILE A 59 -14.61 -2.63 2.02
C ILE A 59 -15.69 -1.73 2.65
N PRO A 60 -15.88 -1.75 3.98
CA PRO A 60 -16.82 -0.87 4.66
C PRO A 60 -16.44 0.60 4.50
N SER A 61 -17.46 1.44 4.29
CA SER A 61 -17.30 2.89 4.10
C SER A 61 -16.63 3.60 5.29
N GLU A 62 -16.79 3.04 6.48
CA GLU A 62 -16.32 3.56 7.77
C GLU A 62 -14.80 3.47 7.93
N ILE A 63 -14.15 2.60 7.16
CA ILE A 63 -12.70 2.38 7.19
C ILE A 63 -12.05 2.56 5.82
N LEU A 64 -12.85 2.87 4.81
CA LEU A 64 -12.39 3.06 3.45
C LEU A 64 -11.38 4.22 3.41
N PRO A 65 -10.10 3.97 3.05
CA PRO A 65 -9.07 5.00 3.08
C PRO A 65 -9.41 6.06 2.03
N PRO A 66 -9.55 7.36 2.39
CA PRO A 66 -9.89 8.38 1.42
C PRO A 66 -8.84 8.48 0.31
N LEU A 67 -9.29 8.83 -0.89
CA LEU A 67 -8.43 9.18 -2.00
C LEU A 67 -8.18 10.69 -2.00
N VAL A 68 -6.94 11.11 -1.80
CA VAL A 68 -6.55 12.53 -1.75
C VAL A 68 -5.56 12.87 -2.85
N GLN A 69 -5.63 14.10 -3.35
CA GLN A 69 -4.71 14.60 -4.37
C GLN A 69 -3.54 15.30 -3.68
N VAL A 70 -2.31 14.90 -4.03
CA VAL A 70 -1.07 15.44 -3.48
C VAL A 70 -0.13 15.93 -4.59
N GLU A 71 0.87 16.72 -4.23
CA GLU A 71 1.97 16.98 -5.16
C GLU A 71 2.58 15.65 -5.63
N ALA A 72 2.89 15.57 -6.92
CA ALA A 72 3.32 14.31 -7.50
C ALA A 72 4.66 13.87 -6.88
N ASP A 73 4.69 12.63 -6.40
CA ASP A 73 5.92 11.99 -5.97
C ASP A 73 6.79 11.63 -7.18
N GLU A 74 8.11 11.68 -7.03
CA GLU A 74 9.05 11.42 -8.14
C GLU A 74 9.06 9.95 -8.57
N HIS A 75 8.61 9.03 -7.71
CA HIS A 75 8.72 7.59 -7.86
C HIS A 75 7.38 6.88 -8.05
N ALA A 76 6.28 7.44 -7.52
CA ALA A 76 4.95 6.84 -7.63
C ALA A 76 3.86 7.86 -7.98
N ASP A 77 2.85 7.43 -8.73
CA ASP A 77 1.67 8.27 -9.02
C ASP A 77 0.51 8.02 -8.06
N TYR A 78 0.49 6.84 -7.44
CA TYR A 78 -0.41 6.46 -6.36
C TYR A 78 0.42 5.86 -5.23
N SER A 79 0.01 6.10 -3.99
CA SER A 79 0.65 5.47 -2.82
C SER A 79 -0.34 5.35 -1.68
N TYR A 80 -0.28 4.26 -0.94
CA TYR A 80 -1.01 4.09 0.30
C TYR A 80 -0.15 4.57 1.47
N ALA A 81 -0.43 5.78 1.96
CA ALA A 81 0.14 6.33 3.17
C ALA A 81 -0.48 5.63 4.39
N PHE A 82 0.05 4.46 4.74
CA PHE A 82 -0.57 3.58 5.72
C PHE A 82 -0.69 4.24 7.10
N LEU A 83 0.27 5.06 7.53
CA LEU A 83 0.23 5.76 8.83
C LEU A 83 -0.97 6.72 8.95
N ASP A 84 -1.44 7.24 7.83
CA ASP A 84 -2.59 8.15 7.78
C ASP A 84 -3.88 7.44 7.36
N ASN A 85 -3.81 6.18 6.95
CA ASN A 85 -4.89 5.44 6.29
C ASN A 85 -5.46 6.20 5.08
N VAL A 86 -4.58 6.66 4.18
CA VAL A 86 -4.96 7.45 2.99
C VAL A 86 -4.34 6.87 1.73
N ILE A 87 -5.11 6.86 0.64
CA ILE A 87 -4.56 6.66 -0.70
C ILE A 87 -4.27 8.04 -1.29
N GLN A 88 -3.02 8.29 -1.62
CA GLN A 88 -2.56 9.50 -2.26
C GLN A 88 -2.52 9.29 -3.78
N ALA A 89 -2.91 10.30 -4.52
CA ALA A 89 -2.82 10.36 -5.98
C ALA A 89 -2.11 11.66 -6.38
N GLY A 90 -1.10 11.55 -7.22
CA GLY A 90 -0.38 12.71 -7.72
C GLY A 90 -1.25 13.59 -8.62
N ILE A 91 -1.22 14.90 -8.43
CA ILE A 91 -1.97 15.87 -9.27
C ILE A 91 -1.61 15.73 -10.76
N LYS A 92 -0.38 15.30 -11.08
CA LYS A 92 0.12 15.07 -12.44
C LYS A 92 0.51 13.60 -12.64
N LEU A 93 -0.49 12.75 -12.86
CA LEU A 93 -0.29 11.32 -13.10
C LEU A 93 0.48 11.06 -14.41
N ARG A 94 1.57 10.29 -14.33
CA ARG A 94 2.29 9.71 -15.49
C ARG A 94 1.62 8.43 -15.99
N THR A 95 0.90 7.75 -15.11
CA THR A 95 0.28 6.45 -15.28
C THR A 95 -0.64 6.46 -16.50
N PRO A 96 -0.48 5.49 -17.43
CA PRO A 96 -1.39 5.32 -18.54
C PRO A 96 -2.83 5.16 -18.08
N LYS A 97 -3.77 5.71 -18.84
CA LYS A 97 -5.21 5.61 -18.52
C LYS A 97 -5.65 4.14 -18.33
N THR A 98 -5.08 3.22 -19.08
CA THR A 98 -5.34 1.77 -19.03
C THR A 98 -4.83 1.08 -17.77
N GLU A 99 -4.01 1.76 -16.96
CA GLU A 99 -3.36 1.22 -15.75
C GLU A 99 -3.88 1.87 -14.46
N ILE A 100 -4.72 2.92 -14.55
CA ILE A 100 -5.28 3.59 -13.37
C ILE A 100 -6.03 2.62 -12.45
N LEU A 101 -6.82 1.70 -13.01
CA LEU A 101 -7.54 0.72 -12.19
C LEU A 101 -6.58 -0.25 -11.47
N SER A 102 -5.53 -0.73 -12.16
CA SER A 102 -4.57 -1.65 -11.57
C SER A 102 -3.72 -0.96 -10.51
N ALA A 103 -3.25 0.27 -10.76
CA ALA A 103 -2.49 1.06 -9.80
C ALA A 103 -3.31 1.33 -8.52
N ILE A 104 -4.59 1.73 -8.64
CA ILE A 104 -5.42 1.90 -7.43
C ILE A 104 -5.64 0.55 -6.71
N ARG A 105 -5.73 -0.56 -7.45
CA ARG A 105 -5.87 -1.90 -6.84
C ARG A 105 -4.63 -2.30 -6.04
N HIS A 106 -3.44 -1.87 -6.48
CA HIS A 106 -2.18 -2.02 -5.75
C HIS A 106 -2.33 -1.43 -4.34
N GLU A 107 -2.72 -0.16 -4.26
CA GLU A 107 -2.84 0.56 -2.97
C GLU A 107 -3.88 -0.06 -2.04
N PHE A 108 -5.01 -0.52 -2.60
CA PHE A 108 -6.00 -1.28 -1.82
C PHE A 108 -5.45 -2.60 -1.29
N GLN A 109 -4.44 -3.20 -1.94
CA GLN A 109 -3.81 -4.42 -1.42
C GLN A 109 -3.04 -4.13 -0.13
N HIS A 110 -2.31 -3.01 -0.06
CA HIS A 110 -1.65 -2.58 1.16
C HIS A 110 -2.65 -2.33 2.30
N PHE A 111 -3.74 -1.61 2.02
CA PHE A 111 -4.80 -1.41 2.99
C PHE A 111 -5.36 -2.74 3.53
N LEU A 112 -5.64 -3.71 2.65
CA LEU A 112 -6.14 -5.02 3.05
C LEU A 112 -5.12 -5.82 3.86
N GLN A 113 -3.82 -5.74 3.53
CA GLN A 113 -2.75 -6.37 4.31
C GLN A 113 -2.75 -5.83 5.75
N ILE A 114 -2.86 -4.51 5.93
CA ILE A 114 -2.96 -3.88 7.26
C ILE A 114 -4.23 -4.33 7.99
N CYS A 115 -5.39 -4.34 7.34
CA CYS A 115 -6.64 -4.81 7.94
C CYS A 115 -6.53 -6.28 8.38
N ASN A 116 -5.87 -7.12 7.58
CA ASN A 116 -5.63 -8.53 7.91
C ASN A 116 -4.72 -8.67 9.14
N MET A 117 -3.66 -7.88 9.26
CA MET A 117 -2.82 -7.85 10.48
C MET A 117 -3.63 -7.45 11.71
N LEU A 118 -4.42 -6.37 11.61
CA LEU A 118 -5.24 -5.83 12.71
C LEU A 118 -6.31 -6.81 13.22
N ARG A 119 -6.91 -7.60 12.32
CA ARG A 119 -7.96 -8.59 12.67
C ARG A 119 -7.42 -9.99 13.00
N THR A 120 -6.10 -10.20 13.02
CA THR A 120 -5.48 -11.49 13.34
C THR A 120 -5.38 -11.69 14.86
N GLU A 121 -5.90 -12.80 15.37
CA GLU A 121 -5.78 -13.17 16.78
C GLU A 121 -4.31 -13.37 17.18
N GLY A 122 -3.92 -12.84 18.35
CA GLY A 122 -2.53 -12.88 18.82
C GLY A 122 -1.56 -11.89 18.16
N LEU A 123 -2.00 -11.16 17.11
CA LEU A 123 -1.20 -10.12 16.42
C LEU A 123 -1.87 -8.75 16.47
N GLY A 124 -3.20 -8.69 16.33
CA GLY A 124 -3.93 -7.45 16.06
C GLY A 124 -3.74 -6.33 17.07
N SER A 125 -3.59 -6.65 18.37
CA SER A 125 -3.29 -5.65 19.41
C SER A 125 -1.87 -5.10 19.31
N GLU A 126 -0.90 -5.93 18.93
CA GLU A 126 0.47 -5.50 18.70
C GLU A 126 0.54 -4.61 17.46
N ALA A 127 -0.10 -5.04 16.37
CA ALA A 127 -0.17 -4.28 15.13
C ALA A 127 -0.85 -2.91 15.35
N GLN A 128 -1.97 -2.86 16.07
CA GLN A 128 -2.63 -1.61 16.41
C GLN A 128 -1.73 -0.68 17.23
N LYS A 129 -1.02 -1.22 18.24
CA LYS A 129 -0.11 -0.44 19.06
C LYS A 129 1.04 0.14 18.24
N TYR A 130 1.65 -0.69 17.39
CA TYR A 130 2.73 -0.28 16.49
C TYR A 130 2.28 0.82 15.54
N LEU A 131 1.19 0.60 14.79
CA LEU A 131 0.66 1.58 13.84
C LEU A 131 0.31 2.89 14.53
N THR A 132 -0.31 2.84 15.71
CA THR A 132 -0.61 4.04 16.52
C THR A 132 0.66 4.81 16.87
N GLN A 133 1.70 4.11 17.33
CA GLN A 133 2.95 4.74 17.73
C GLN A 133 3.68 5.37 16.53
N GLU A 134 3.86 4.61 15.45
CA GLU A 134 4.54 5.14 14.25
C GLU A 134 3.79 6.32 13.64
N SER A 135 2.44 6.26 13.61
CA SER A 135 1.63 7.37 13.07
C SER A 135 1.73 8.63 13.92
N ILE A 136 1.84 8.47 15.26
CA ILE A 136 2.04 9.60 16.18
C ILE A 136 3.41 10.25 15.95
N GLU A 137 4.47 9.45 15.87
CA GLU A 137 5.83 9.98 15.70
C GLU A 137 6.02 10.61 14.32
N ASP A 138 5.57 9.94 13.26
CA ASP A 138 5.58 10.50 11.90
C ASP A 138 4.82 11.85 11.83
N ARG A 139 3.63 11.92 12.44
CA ARG A 139 2.86 13.16 12.45
C ARG A 139 3.55 14.29 13.22
N LYS A 140 4.24 13.97 14.32
CA LYS A 140 5.04 14.96 15.07
C LYS A 140 6.22 15.45 14.23
N ASP A 141 6.91 14.54 13.54
CA ASP A 141 8.05 14.87 12.68
C ASP A 141 7.62 15.75 11.51
N PHE A 142 6.52 15.40 10.84
CA PHE A 142 5.94 16.18 9.76
C PHE A 142 5.56 17.60 10.22
N ILE A 143 4.82 17.73 11.34
CA ILE A 143 4.45 19.06 11.86
C ILE A 143 5.68 19.87 12.27
N THR A 144 6.67 19.23 12.89
CA THR A 144 7.92 19.87 13.27
C THR A 144 8.67 20.39 12.04
N MET A 145 8.75 19.58 10.98
CA MET A 145 9.32 19.97 9.70
C MET A 145 8.55 21.17 9.12
N LEU A 146 7.22 21.11 9.06
CA LEU A 146 6.40 22.21 8.52
C LEU A 146 6.64 23.52 9.27
N ILE A 147 6.63 23.48 10.60
CA ILE A 147 6.89 24.64 11.45
C ILE A 147 8.27 25.22 11.17
N LYS A 148 9.31 24.39 11.11
CA LYS A 148 10.68 24.82 10.80
C LYS A 148 10.79 25.42 9.40
N LYS A 149 10.23 24.78 8.37
CA LYS A 149 10.20 25.27 6.99
C LYS A 149 9.45 26.60 6.85
N SER A 150 8.44 26.83 7.69
CA SER A 150 7.72 28.11 7.73
C SER A 150 8.53 29.26 8.38
N ASN A 151 9.74 28.99 8.88
CA ASN A 151 10.51 29.88 9.75
C ASN A 151 9.69 30.32 10.98
N PHE A 152 8.91 29.39 11.55
CA PHE A 152 8.05 29.65 12.71
C PHE A 152 7.04 30.78 12.48
N LYS A 153 6.55 30.96 11.25
CA LYS A 153 5.45 31.89 10.98
C LYS A 153 4.18 31.43 11.70
N ILE A 154 3.36 32.40 12.08
CA ILE A 154 2.03 32.14 12.65
C ILE A 154 1.14 31.61 11.54
N PHE A 155 0.47 30.48 11.78
CA PHE A 155 -0.57 29.95 10.89
C PHE A 155 -1.84 30.80 11.06
N ASP A 156 -2.40 31.31 9.96
CA ASP A 156 -3.64 32.09 9.99
C ASP A 156 -4.86 31.16 10.16
N PRO A 157 -5.69 31.33 11.20
CA PRO A 157 -6.94 30.58 11.37
C PRO A 157 -7.93 30.70 10.22
N LYS A 158 -7.84 31.74 9.38
CA LYS A 158 -8.68 31.89 8.19
C LYS A 158 -8.25 30.97 7.04
N GLU A 159 -6.98 30.61 6.98
CA GLU A 159 -6.40 29.79 5.93
C GLU A 159 -6.19 28.34 6.38
N CYS A 160 -6.01 28.12 7.68
CA CYS A 160 -5.78 26.83 8.28
C CYS A 160 -6.76 26.59 9.45
N PRO A 161 -7.74 25.69 9.29
CA PRO A 161 -8.68 25.34 10.37
C PRO A 161 -7.98 24.89 11.66
N ASP A 162 -6.83 24.23 11.52
CA ASP A 162 -6.02 23.73 12.64
C ASP A 162 -5.00 24.75 13.16
N ALA A 163 -5.06 26.01 12.73
CA ALA A 163 -4.07 27.03 13.11
C ALA A 163 -3.89 27.17 14.62
N LYS A 164 -4.95 27.05 15.43
CA LYS A 164 -4.83 27.13 16.90
C LYS A 164 -3.96 26.00 17.44
N PHE A 165 -4.16 24.78 16.94
CA PHE A 165 -3.37 23.61 17.32
C PHE A 165 -1.92 23.75 16.84
N LEU A 166 -1.72 24.07 15.56
CA LEU A 166 -0.40 24.24 14.96
C LEU A 166 0.39 25.39 15.58
N ASN A 167 -0.23 26.52 15.88
CA ASN A 167 0.39 27.64 16.60
C ASN A 167 0.75 27.24 18.03
N GLY A 168 -0.08 26.44 18.69
CA GLY A 168 0.25 25.88 19.99
C GLY A 168 1.50 24.99 19.95
N LEU A 169 1.62 24.11 18.95
CA LEU A 169 2.81 23.28 18.77
C LEU A 169 4.03 24.13 18.40
N ARG A 170 3.85 25.14 17.54
CA ARG A 170 4.88 26.10 17.15
C ARG A 170 5.47 26.84 18.34
N ASP A 171 4.63 27.36 19.24
CA ASP A 171 5.10 28.06 20.44
C ASP A 171 5.96 27.15 21.31
N ALA A 172 5.49 25.92 21.55
CA ALA A 172 6.25 24.95 22.34
C ALA A 172 7.62 24.64 21.69
N LEU A 173 7.66 24.46 20.38
CA LEU A 173 8.93 24.26 19.65
C LEU A 173 9.83 25.50 19.67
N HIS A 174 9.26 26.70 19.54
CA HIS A 174 10.02 27.95 19.53
C HIS A 174 10.73 28.20 20.87
N PHE A 175 10.08 27.84 21.98
CA PHE A 175 10.66 27.91 23.33
C PHE A 175 11.43 26.63 23.74
N ASN A 176 11.58 25.67 22.82
CA ASN A 176 12.24 24.38 23.07
C ASN A 176 11.63 23.58 24.25
N ASP A 177 10.31 23.70 24.47
CA ASP A 177 9.56 22.99 25.51
C ASP A 177 8.90 21.73 24.94
N ILE A 178 9.64 20.63 24.94
CA ILE A 178 9.19 19.33 24.42
C ILE A 178 8.06 18.73 25.27
N ASN A 179 8.01 19.01 26.57
CA ASN A 179 6.95 18.51 27.43
C ASN A 179 5.62 19.17 27.08
N LEU A 180 5.63 20.50 26.90
CA LEU A 180 4.47 21.24 26.44
C LEU A 180 4.06 20.87 25.02
N PHE A 181 5.02 20.61 24.12
CA PHE A 181 4.73 20.11 22.77
C PHE A 181 3.96 18.78 22.83
N ASN A 182 4.48 17.81 23.57
CA ASN A 182 3.86 16.50 23.74
C ASN A 182 2.49 16.61 24.42
N GLU A 183 2.35 17.46 25.42
CA GLU A 183 1.06 17.72 26.07
C GLU A 183 0.03 18.27 25.08
N ARG A 184 0.40 19.29 24.31
CA ARG A 184 -0.46 19.91 23.28
C ARG A 184 -0.80 18.95 22.15
N PHE A 185 0.06 17.98 21.86
CA PHE A 185 -0.17 16.95 20.85
C PHE A 185 -1.12 15.83 21.30
N LYS A 186 -1.33 15.62 22.61
CA LYS A 186 -2.17 14.52 23.14
C LYS A 186 -3.54 14.37 22.47
N PRO A 187 -4.31 15.45 22.18
CA PRO A 187 -5.60 15.31 21.51
C PRO A 187 -5.49 14.68 20.11
N ALA A 188 -4.46 15.05 19.33
CA ALA A 188 -4.21 14.46 18.02
C ALA A 188 -3.78 12.99 18.15
N ALA A 189 -2.92 12.67 19.14
CA ALA A 189 -2.52 11.29 19.43
C ALA A 189 -3.71 10.39 19.78
N GLU A 190 -4.67 10.88 20.58
CA GLU A 190 -5.88 10.10 20.89
C GLU A 190 -6.76 9.91 19.64
N GLY A 191 -6.85 10.92 18.77
CA GLY A 191 -7.51 10.79 17.46
C GLY A 191 -6.90 9.70 16.59
N ILE A 192 -5.57 9.65 16.48
CA ILE A 192 -4.83 8.62 15.73
C ILE A 192 -5.08 7.23 16.32
N LYS A 193 -5.01 7.10 17.65
CA LYS A 193 -5.31 5.84 18.35
C LYS A 193 -6.73 5.36 18.08
N ASN A 194 -7.70 6.28 18.12
CA ASN A 194 -9.10 5.97 17.85
C ASN A 194 -9.32 5.53 16.39
N MET A 195 -8.64 6.15 15.43
CA MET A 195 -8.67 5.74 14.03
C MET A 195 -8.24 4.27 13.87
N TRP A 196 -7.07 3.90 14.41
CA TRP A 196 -6.57 2.53 14.31
C TRP A 196 -7.43 1.52 15.07
N GLN A 197 -8.00 1.92 16.21
CA GLN A 197 -8.97 1.11 16.94
C GLN A 197 -10.24 0.88 16.12
N GLN A 198 -10.78 1.93 15.49
CA GLN A 198 -11.97 1.84 14.64
C GLN A 198 -11.72 0.93 13.44
N ILE A 199 -10.59 1.10 12.74
CA ILE A 199 -10.22 0.25 11.60
C ILE A 199 -10.22 -1.22 12.02
N ARG A 200 -9.57 -1.54 13.14
CA ARG A 200 -9.52 -2.89 13.67
C ARG A 200 -10.91 -3.43 14.02
N THR A 201 -11.72 -2.65 14.75
CA THR A 201 -13.05 -3.06 15.18
C THR A 201 -13.95 -3.37 13.99
N VAL A 202 -13.99 -2.49 13.00
CA VAL A 202 -14.82 -2.66 11.79
C VAL A 202 -14.30 -3.81 10.93
N ALA A 203 -12.97 -3.95 10.77
CA ALA A 203 -12.40 -5.08 10.03
C ALA A 203 -12.75 -6.43 10.67
N ILE A 204 -12.73 -6.52 12.01
CA ILE A 204 -13.15 -7.73 12.73
C ILE A 204 -14.66 -7.97 12.58
N SER A 205 -15.50 -6.94 12.72
CA SER A 205 -16.95 -7.12 12.62
C SER A 205 -17.41 -7.51 11.22
N HIS A 206 -16.74 -6.97 10.19
CA HIS A 206 -17.13 -7.16 8.80
C HIS A 206 -16.53 -8.43 8.18
N TRP A 207 -15.22 -8.65 8.31
CA TRP A 207 -14.52 -9.79 7.71
C TRP A 207 -14.24 -10.95 8.68
N GLY A 208 -14.60 -10.80 9.95
CA GLY A 208 -14.28 -11.76 11.01
C GLY A 208 -12.82 -11.69 11.45
N ALA A 209 -12.55 -12.27 12.62
CA ALA A 209 -11.17 -12.43 13.10
C ALA A 209 -10.47 -13.57 12.36
N ILE A 210 -9.19 -13.37 11.99
CA ILE A 210 -8.33 -14.45 11.49
C ILE A 210 -7.84 -15.24 12.70
N LYS A 211 -8.20 -16.52 12.74
CA LYS A 211 -7.88 -17.41 13.86
C LYS A 211 -6.40 -17.71 13.94
N GLN A 212 -5.88 -17.74 15.16
CA GLN A 212 -4.50 -18.13 15.42
C GLN A 212 -4.24 -19.56 14.91
N GLY A 213 -3.03 -19.81 14.38
CA GLY A 213 -2.62 -21.12 13.85
C GLY A 213 -3.01 -21.39 12.40
N THR A 214 -3.76 -20.49 11.76
CA THR A 214 -4.05 -20.55 10.32
C THR A 214 -2.84 -20.14 9.46
N TYR A 215 -2.84 -20.54 8.19
CA TYR A 215 -1.82 -20.10 7.22
C TYR A 215 -1.84 -18.57 7.05
N GLU A 216 -3.03 -17.98 7.05
CA GLU A 216 -3.27 -16.55 6.98
C GLU A 216 -2.66 -15.84 8.20
N ALA A 217 -2.88 -16.35 9.43
CA ALA A 217 -2.29 -15.77 10.63
C ALA A 217 -0.75 -15.80 10.59
N LYS A 218 -0.15 -16.91 10.13
CA LYS A 218 1.31 -16.99 9.95
C LYS A 218 1.80 -15.99 8.91
N THR A 219 1.10 -15.88 7.78
CA THR A 219 1.42 -14.93 6.70
C THR A 219 1.35 -13.50 7.18
N ASN A 220 0.32 -13.12 7.94
CA ASN A 220 0.18 -11.77 8.47
C ASN A 220 1.27 -11.43 9.48
N LYS A 221 1.72 -12.40 10.29
CA LYS A 221 2.87 -12.20 11.17
C LYS A 221 4.14 -11.93 10.38
N GLU A 222 4.40 -12.70 9.32
CA GLU A 222 5.55 -12.46 8.43
C GLU A 222 5.47 -11.06 7.78
N LEU A 223 4.31 -10.67 7.26
CA LEU A 223 4.10 -9.35 6.66
C LEU A 223 4.25 -8.21 7.69
N PHE A 224 3.84 -8.43 8.93
CA PHE A 224 4.01 -7.44 9.99
C PHE A 224 5.48 -7.25 10.38
N GLU A 225 6.27 -8.32 10.44
CA GLU A 225 7.71 -8.22 10.62
C GLU A 225 8.40 -7.54 9.43
N ASP A 226 7.86 -7.73 8.22
CA ASP A 226 8.34 -7.08 7.00
C ASP A 226 8.05 -5.58 7.01
N LEU A 227 6.84 -5.18 7.42
CA LEU A 227 6.42 -3.79 7.61
C LEU A 227 7.35 -3.03 8.56
N LYS A 228 7.73 -3.68 9.67
CA LYS A 228 8.63 -3.08 10.67
C LYS A 228 10.06 -2.86 10.16
N LYS A 229 10.48 -3.60 9.13
CA LYS A 229 11.86 -3.60 8.62
C LYS A 229 12.05 -2.68 7.42
N HIS A 230 11.07 -2.64 6.54
CA HIS A 230 11.17 -1.91 5.28
C HIS A 230 10.26 -0.71 5.36
N LYS A 231 10.81 0.44 5.74
CA LYS A 231 10.10 1.71 5.65
C LYS A 231 10.26 2.24 4.21
N PRO A 232 9.18 2.62 3.51
CA PRO A 232 9.23 3.09 2.11
C PRO A 232 10.23 4.23 1.90
N ASP A 233 10.43 5.07 2.92
CA ASP A 233 11.23 6.29 2.85
C ASP A 233 12.73 6.07 3.12
N GLU A 234 13.13 4.85 3.54
CA GLU A 234 14.53 4.57 3.92
C GLU A 234 15.35 3.98 2.77
N ASP A 235 14.78 3.05 1.99
CA ASP A 235 15.42 2.48 0.80
C ASP A 235 14.36 1.85 -0.13
N ILE A 236 14.14 2.50 -1.28
CA ILE A 236 13.17 2.06 -2.30
C ILE A 236 13.48 0.66 -2.85
N PHE A 237 14.75 0.25 -2.89
CA PHE A 237 15.14 -1.09 -3.35
C PHE A 237 14.77 -2.15 -2.32
N ASP A 238 14.87 -1.82 -1.04
CA ASP A 238 14.50 -2.73 0.05
C ASP A 238 12.98 -2.88 0.16
N TRP A 239 12.25 -1.77 -0.04
CA TRP A 239 10.79 -1.81 -0.18
C TRP A 239 10.35 -2.63 -1.39
N ALA A 240 10.96 -2.40 -2.56
CA ALA A 240 10.61 -3.07 -3.82
C ALA A 240 10.77 -4.61 -3.76
N ILE A 241 11.66 -5.11 -2.90
CA ILE A 241 11.86 -6.56 -2.70
C ILE A 241 11.07 -7.13 -1.52
N SER A 242 10.34 -6.29 -0.77
CA SER A 242 9.51 -6.70 0.36
C SER A 242 8.39 -7.66 -0.06
N LYS A 243 7.90 -8.45 0.89
CA LYS A 243 6.77 -9.35 0.66
C LYS A 243 5.47 -8.56 0.51
N LEU A 244 5.35 -7.44 1.25
CA LEU A 244 4.21 -6.51 1.14
C LEU A 244 4.02 -6.02 -0.29
N GLU A 245 5.09 -5.46 -0.87
CA GLU A 245 5.11 -4.92 -2.23
C GLU A 245 4.83 -6.00 -3.28
N LYS A 246 5.46 -7.18 -3.14
CA LYS A 246 5.26 -8.29 -4.10
C LYS A 246 3.81 -8.74 -4.20
N ASP A 247 3.10 -8.79 -3.07
CA ASP A 247 1.68 -9.14 -3.05
C ASP A 247 0.81 -8.03 -3.66
N ALA A 248 1.15 -6.75 -3.44
CA ALA A 248 0.48 -5.60 -4.03
C ALA A 248 0.69 -5.53 -5.56
N MET A 249 1.91 -5.70 -6.03
CA MET A 249 2.26 -5.83 -7.46
C MET A 249 1.54 -7.01 -8.12
N LEU A 250 1.33 -8.12 -7.42
CA LEU A 250 0.57 -9.25 -7.96
C LEU A 250 -0.92 -8.91 -8.09
N ALA A 251 -1.50 -8.19 -7.12
CA ALA A 251 -2.87 -7.70 -7.22
C ALA A 251 -3.06 -6.70 -8.37
N GLU A 252 -2.08 -5.81 -8.58
CA GLU A 252 -2.01 -4.90 -9.70
C GLU A 252 -2.00 -5.64 -11.05
N ASP A 253 -1.07 -6.60 -11.24
CA ASP A 253 -0.98 -7.39 -12.47
C ASP A 253 -2.29 -8.16 -12.76
N VAL A 254 -2.92 -8.74 -11.73
CA VAL A 254 -4.20 -9.42 -11.88
C VAL A 254 -5.28 -8.46 -12.36
N ALA A 255 -5.39 -7.28 -11.75
CA ALA A 255 -6.37 -6.27 -12.15
C ALA A 255 -6.11 -5.73 -13.56
N TYR A 256 -4.84 -5.50 -13.91
CA TYR A 256 -4.45 -5.10 -15.26
C TYR A 256 -4.89 -6.16 -16.30
N ARG A 257 -4.69 -7.44 -16.00
CA ARG A 257 -5.07 -8.54 -16.91
C ARG A 257 -6.57 -8.67 -17.04
N GLU A 258 -7.33 -8.52 -15.96
CA GLU A 258 -8.80 -8.54 -16.02
C GLU A 258 -9.33 -7.35 -16.83
N TYR A 259 -8.82 -6.15 -16.58
CA TYR A 259 -9.21 -4.94 -17.30
C TYR A 259 -8.95 -5.04 -18.81
N ASN A 260 -7.77 -5.55 -19.18
CA ASN A 260 -7.35 -5.68 -20.58
C ASN A 260 -7.74 -7.03 -21.23
N LYS A 261 -8.54 -7.87 -20.56
CA LYS A 261 -8.98 -9.19 -21.04
C LYS A 261 -7.83 -10.10 -21.53
N ILE A 262 -6.71 -10.10 -20.81
CA ILE A 262 -5.55 -10.90 -21.19
C ILE A 262 -5.82 -12.39 -20.89
N ALA A 263 -5.88 -13.21 -21.93
CA ALA A 263 -6.07 -14.65 -21.78
C ALA A 263 -4.88 -15.32 -21.03
N PRO A 264 -5.10 -16.40 -20.27
CA PRO A 264 -4.04 -17.05 -19.48
C PRO A 264 -2.84 -17.51 -20.33
N GLY A 265 -3.10 -18.04 -21.53
CA GLY A 265 -2.02 -18.43 -22.46
C GLY A 265 -1.20 -17.25 -22.96
N CYS A 266 -1.82 -16.08 -23.14
CA CYS A 266 -1.13 -14.84 -23.50
C CYS A 266 -0.27 -14.33 -22.33
N TYR A 267 -0.74 -14.46 -21.08
CA TYR A 267 0.03 -14.12 -19.90
C TYR A 267 1.32 -14.94 -19.79
N ILE A 268 1.23 -16.28 -19.86
CA ILE A 268 2.41 -17.15 -19.74
C ILE A 268 3.43 -16.82 -20.84
N LYS A 269 2.95 -16.57 -22.08
CA LYS A 269 3.82 -16.16 -23.19
C LYS A 269 4.49 -14.80 -22.92
N LYS A 270 3.74 -13.81 -22.43
CA LYS A 270 4.25 -12.47 -22.11
C LYS A 270 5.29 -12.52 -20.98
N GLU A 271 5.02 -13.24 -19.89
CA GLU A 271 5.96 -13.39 -18.78
C GLU A 271 7.26 -14.04 -19.25
N LYS A 272 7.20 -15.10 -20.07
CA LYS A 272 8.40 -15.71 -20.66
C LYS A 272 9.23 -14.71 -21.47
N GLN A 273 8.58 -13.84 -22.24
CA GLN A 273 9.26 -12.81 -23.03
C GLN A 273 9.91 -11.74 -22.15
N ILE A 274 9.19 -11.25 -21.13
CA ILE A 274 9.73 -10.30 -20.15
C ILE A 274 10.95 -10.89 -19.48
N TYR A 275 10.84 -12.12 -18.99
CA TYR A 275 11.92 -12.83 -18.32
C TYR A 275 13.16 -13.06 -19.21
N ALA A 276 12.97 -13.34 -20.50
CA ALA A 276 14.05 -13.47 -21.47
C ALA A 276 14.70 -12.11 -21.81
N ALA A 277 13.95 -11.02 -21.73
CA ALA A 277 14.47 -9.66 -21.89
C ALA A 277 15.26 -9.23 -20.64
N LEU A 278 14.70 -9.44 -19.45
CA LEU A 278 15.33 -9.12 -18.16
C LEU A 278 16.64 -9.89 -17.94
N GLU A 279 16.77 -11.13 -18.42
CA GLU A 279 18.06 -11.85 -18.36
C GLU A 279 19.19 -11.17 -19.12
N LYS A 280 18.86 -10.30 -20.07
CA LYS A 280 19.84 -9.51 -20.84
C LYS A 280 20.02 -8.11 -20.28
N ASP A 281 19.27 -7.75 -19.24
CA ASP A 281 19.29 -6.42 -18.62
C ASP A 281 20.31 -6.39 -17.48
N GLU A 282 21.26 -5.46 -17.57
CA GLU A 282 22.37 -5.35 -16.61
C GLU A 282 21.90 -4.98 -15.19
N LEU A 283 20.89 -4.11 -15.08
CA LEU A 283 20.32 -3.71 -13.79
C LEU A 283 19.59 -4.88 -13.13
N TYR A 284 18.83 -5.66 -13.91
CA TYR A 284 18.18 -6.86 -13.38
C TYR A 284 19.20 -7.90 -12.88
N GLN A 285 20.31 -8.09 -13.59
CA GLN A 285 21.39 -8.98 -13.15
C GLN A 285 22.06 -8.47 -11.85
N GLU A 286 22.22 -7.15 -11.71
CA GLU A 286 22.75 -6.53 -10.49
C GLU A 286 21.80 -6.71 -9.29
N LEU A 287 20.49 -6.49 -9.49
CA LEU A 287 19.47 -6.75 -8.47
C LEU A 287 19.45 -8.21 -8.02
N GLN A 288 19.61 -9.16 -8.96
CA GLN A 288 19.72 -10.57 -8.61
C GLN A 288 20.96 -10.87 -7.75
N LYS A 289 22.10 -10.24 -8.04
CA LYS A 289 23.32 -10.39 -7.22
C LYS A 289 23.12 -9.83 -5.82
N ILE A 290 22.56 -8.63 -5.69
CA ILE A 290 22.27 -8.00 -4.39
C ILE A 290 21.34 -8.88 -3.56
N ALA A 291 20.26 -9.38 -4.17
CA ALA A 291 19.32 -10.27 -3.49
C ALA A 291 20.00 -11.57 -3.01
N LEU A 292 20.86 -12.18 -3.84
CA LEU A 292 21.58 -13.40 -3.51
C LEU A 292 22.61 -13.18 -2.40
N ASP A 293 23.35 -12.07 -2.44
CA ASP A 293 24.36 -11.74 -1.43
C ASP A 293 23.72 -11.42 -0.08
N ARG A 294 22.56 -10.76 -0.08
CA ARG A 294 21.77 -10.52 1.13
C ARG A 294 21.16 -11.80 1.69
N GLN A 295 20.75 -12.74 0.84
CA GLN A 295 20.27 -14.05 1.30
C GLN A 295 21.39 -14.82 2.01
N LYS A 296 22.60 -14.84 1.43
CA LYS A 296 23.79 -15.46 2.05
C LYS A 296 24.16 -14.82 3.38
N LYS A 297 24.05 -13.49 3.51
CA LYS A 297 24.31 -12.77 4.77
C LYS A 297 23.27 -13.02 5.86
N LYS A 298 22.08 -13.51 5.54
CA LYS A 298 21.04 -13.90 6.52
C LYS A 298 21.16 -15.36 6.98
N GLU A 299 22.04 -16.15 6.39
CA GLU A 299 22.28 -17.57 6.71
C GLU A 299 23.57 -17.81 7.54
N LEU A 300 24.30 -16.76 7.91
CA LEU A 300 25.47 -16.76 8.82
C LEU A 300 25.13 -16.04 10.14
#